data_AF-F8Q9N0-F1
#
_entry.id   AF-F8Q9N0-F1
#
_cell.length_a   1.000
_cell.length_b   1.000
_cell.length_c   1.000
_cell.angle_alpha   90.00
_cell.angle_beta   90.00
_cell.angle_gamma   90.00
#
_symmetry.space_group_name_H-M   'P 1'
#
loop_
_entity.id
_entity.type
_entity.pdbx_description
1 polymer ?
#
loop_
_entity_poly.entity_id
_entity_poly.type
_entity_poly.pdbx_seq_one_letter_code
_entity_poly.pdbx_strand_id
1 'polypeptide(L)' 'FPEAVSDILSFHAVEKTIAEYSGVEYVEHDMCPELCIGFTGPFANLHAFPVCGMS' A
#
# COMPACT_ATOMS: atom_id res chain seq x y z
N PHE A 1 -28.54 17.12 2.46
CA PHE A 1 -27.30 17.32 3.22
C PHE A 1 -26.11 17.19 2.27
N PRO A 2 -25.78 18.25 1.50
CA PRO A 2 -24.68 18.20 0.53
C PRO A 2 -23.30 18.37 1.19
N GLU A 3 -23.24 19.01 2.35
CA GLU A 3 -21.99 19.35 3.04
C GLU A 3 -21.23 18.14 3.61
N ALA A 4 -21.93 17.01 3.86
CA ALA A 4 -21.32 15.85 4.51
C ALA A 4 -20.35 15.05 3.61
N VAL A 5 -20.42 15.19 2.28
CA VAL A 5 -19.56 14.44 1.35
C VAL A 5 -18.23 15.15 1.12
N SER A 6 -18.21 16.48 1.24
CA SER A 6 -17.02 17.32 1.08
C SER A 6 -15.98 17.16 2.21
N ASP A 7 -16.41 16.70 3.39
CA ASP A 7 -15.53 16.47 4.55
C ASP A 7 -15.00 15.04 4.66
N ILE A 8 -15.40 14.14 3.75
CA ILE A 8 -14.89 12.77 3.73
C ILE A 8 -13.53 12.78 3.04
N LEU A 9 -12.49 12.49 3.82
CA LEU A 9 -11.16 12.24 3.30
C LEU A 9 -11.18 11.04 2.34
N SER A 10 -10.41 11.13 1.25
CA SER A 10 -10.14 9.95 0.42
C SER A 10 -9.39 8.90 1.23
N PHE A 11 -9.50 7.63 0.81
CA PHE A 11 -8.77 6.53 1.45
C PHE A 11 -7.27 6.84 1.56
N HIS A 12 -6.67 7.33 0.48
CA HIS A 12 -5.27 7.75 0.45
C HIS A 12 -4.94 8.85 1.46
N ALA A 13 -5.82 9.85 1.62
CA ALA A 13 -5.61 10.93 2.59
C ALA A 13 -5.68 10.42 4.04
N VAL A 14 -6.54 9.43 4.31
CA VAL A 14 -6.60 8.76 5.61
C VAL A 14 -5.33 7.95 5.88
N GLU A 15 -4.87 7.14 4.93
CA GLU A 15 -3.63 6.35 5.07
C GLU A 15 -2.42 7.24 5.33
N LYS A 16 -2.28 8.32 4.56
CA LYS A 16 -1.21 9.31 4.75
C LYS A 16 -1.24 9.92 6.15
N THR A 17 -2.43 10.30 6.63
CA THR A 17 -2.58 10.91 7.96
C THR A 17 -2.18 9.92 9.07
N ILE A 18 -2.55 8.65 8.94
CA ILE A 18 -2.18 7.61 9.89
C ILE A 18 -0.67 7.36 9.88
N ALA A 19 -0.05 7.32 8.70
CA ALA A 19 1.39 7.14 8.55
C ALA A 19 2.18 8.30 9.16
N GLU A 20 1.79 9.55 8.88
CA GLU A 20 2.44 10.75 9.45
C GLU A 20 2.32 10.79 10.98
N TYR A 21 1.18 10.35 11.54
CA TYR A 21 0.94 10.35 12.98
C TYR A 21 1.63 9.20 13.72
N SER A 22 1.62 8.00 13.14
CA SER A 22 2.11 6.77 13.80
C SER A 22 3.54 6.42 13.44
N GLY A 23 4.07 6.93 12.32
CA GLY A 23 5.30 6.48 11.70
C GLY A 23 5.20 5.07 11.09
N VAL A 24 4.01 4.47 11.04
CA VAL A 24 3.76 3.15 10.45
C VAL A 24 3.20 3.33 9.05
N GLU A 25 3.95 2.88 8.04
CA GLU A 25 3.51 2.87 6.65
C GLU A 25 2.85 1.53 6.28
N TYR A 26 1.89 1.60 5.36
CA TYR A 26 1.13 0.45 4.90
C TYR A 26 2.00 -0.40 3.94
N VAL A 27 2.27 -1.65 4.32
CA VAL A 27 3.20 -2.55 3.60
C VAL A 27 2.57 -3.18 2.35
N GLU A 28 1.26 -3.06 2.15
CA GLU A 28 0.55 -3.70 1.01
C GLU A 28 1.05 -3.20 -0.35
N HIS A 29 1.55 -1.96 -0.43
CA HIS A 29 2.20 -1.44 -1.65
C HIS A 29 3.55 -2.10 -1.95
N ASP A 30 4.16 -2.73 -0.95
CA ASP A 30 5.33 -3.58 -1.06
C ASP A 30 4.92 -5.06 -1.08
N MET A 31 3.77 -5.43 -1.64
CA MET A 31 3.41 -6.83 -1.84
C MET A 31 3.39 -7.21 -3.32
N CYS A 32 3.75 -8.47 -3.59
CA CYS A 32 3.53 -9.06 -4.90
C CYS A 32 2.02 -9.10 -5.18
N PRO A 33 1.52 -8.60 -6.34
CA PRO A 33 0.09 -8.67 -6.67
C PRO A 33 -0.47 -10.10 -6.65
N GLU A 34 0.36 -11.07 -7.05
CA GLU A 34 0.05 -12.50 -7.03
C GLU A 34 0.21 -13.12 -5.62
N LEU A 35 0.44 -12.31 -4.58
CA LEU A 35 0.70 -12.71 -3.18
C LEU A 35 1.86 -13.70 -3.02
N CYS A 36 2.71 -13.79 -4.04
CA CYS A 36 3.83 -14.71 -4.11
C CYS A 36 4.91 -14.39 -3.04
N ILE A 37 5.02 -13.12 -2.66
CA ILE A 37 5.82 -12.59 -1.56
C ILE A 37 5.03 -11.46 -0.89
N GLY A 38 4.90 -11.52 0.43
CA GLY A 38 4.21 -10.52 1.25
C GLY A 38 5.06 -9.30 1.66
N PHE A 39 6.36 -9.26 1.34
CA PHE A 39 7.16 -8.04 1.48
C PHE A 39 8.23 -7.97 0.38
N THR A 40 8.03 -7.08 -0.56
CA THR A 40 8.86 -6.85 -1.74
C THR A 40 9.82 -5.69 -1.54
N GLY A 41 9.89 -5.04 -0.37
CA GLY A 41 10.79 -3.91 -0.12
C GLY A 41 12.24 -4.12 -0.61
N PRO A 42 12.91 -5.26 -0.30
CA PRO A 42 14.25 -5.56 -0.82
C PRO A 42 14.30 -5.74 -2.35
N PHE A 43 13.15 -5.94 -2.97
CA PHE A 43 12.95 -6.20 -4.38
C PHE A 43 12.15 -5.11 -5.11
N ALA A 44 11.89 -3.96 -4.47
CA ALA A 44 11.04 -2.90 -5.02
C ALA A 44 11.56 -2.34 -6.36
N ASN A 45 12.87 -2.46 -6.61
CA ASN A 45 13.54 -2.01 -7.83
C ASN A 45 13.71 -3.11 -8.89
N LEU A 46 13.24 -4.33 -8.64
CA LEU A 46 13.33 -5.43 -9.60
C LEU A 46 12.12 -5.43 -10.54
N HIS A 47 12.39 -5.60 -11.82
CA HIS A 47 11.35 -5.70 -12.85
C HIS A 47 10.52 -6.99 -12.72
N ALA A 48 11.06 -8.02 -12.06
CA ALA A 48 10.39 -9.28 -11.78
C ALA A 48 10.81 -9.81 -10.40
N PHE A 49 9.83 -10.27 -9.62
CA PHE A 49 10.10 -10.88 -8.31
C PHE A 49 10.60 -12.31 -8.48
N PRO A 50 11.60 -12.76 -7.71
CA PRO A 50 12.23 -14.06 -7.89
C PRO A 50 11.30 -15.27 -7.69
N VAL A 51 10.12 -15.09 -7.09
CA VAL A 51 9.12 -16.16 -6.86
C VAL A 51 7.80 -15.96 -7.62
N CYS A 52 7.65 -14.86 -8.38
CA CYS A 52 6.45 -14.65 -9.16
C CYS A 52 6.44 -15.61 -10.36
N GLY A 53 5.34 -16.35 -10.57
CA GLY A 53 5.20 -17.30 -11.69
C GLY A 53 5.74 -18.72 -11.44
N MET A 54 6.09 -19.09 -10.21
CA MET A 54 6.42 -20.47 -9.81
C MET A 54 5.20 -21.23 -9.24
N SER A 55 4.00 -21.01 -9.80
CA SER A 55 2.77 -21.75 -9.47
C SER A 55 2.52 -22.89 -10.45
#